data_AF-A0A1G3SKL4-F1
#
_entry.id   AF-A0A1G3SKL4-F1
#
_cell.length_a   1.000
_cell.length_b   1.000
_cell.length_c   1.000
_cell.angle_alpha   90.00
_cell.angle_beta   90.00
_cell.angle_gamma   90.00
#
_symmetry.space_group_name_H-M   'P 1'
#
loop_
_entity.id
_entity.type
_entity.pdbx_description
1 polymer ?
#
loop_
_entity_poly.entity_id
_entity_poly.type
_entity_poly.pdbx_seq_one_letter_code
_entity_poly.pdbx_strand_id
1 'polypeptide(L)'
;MKPPATNRKPAPRRDSRNAPQNFARKPAPKKENIETTQKNEIKAMFLNWFKSSQAQAGHIMRKQDVISAILKKLDSKQDRPFQIAMDELKHDGLIDIKEDGVTLVLTQKGCERY
;
A
#
# COMPACT_ATOMS: atom_id res chain seq x y z
N MET A 1 66.54 -36.37 -12.14
CA MET A 1 65.55 -36.69 -13.20
C MET A 1 64.17 -36.24 -12.71
N LYS A 2 63.48 -35.34 -13.44
CA LYS A 2 62.11 -34.86 -13.17
C LYS A 2 61.13 -35.58 -14.11
N PRO A 3 59.93 -35.99 -13.65
CA PRO A 3 58.92 -36.54 -14.55
C PRO A 3 58.24 -35.44 -15.40
N PRO A 4 57.70 -35.78 -16.59
CA PRO A 4 57.27 -34.84 -17.61
C PRO A 4 55.85 -34.28 -17.39
N ALA A 5 55.63 -33.11 -17.98
CA ALA A 5 54.39 -32.34 -17.93
C ALA A 5 53.21 -33.06 -18.60
N THR A 6 52.11 -33.19 -17.87
CA THR A 6 50.83 -33.68 -18.38
C THR A 6 50.20 -32.68 -19.35
N ASN A 7 50.11 -33.07 -20.61
CA ASN A 7 49.25 -32.49 -21.64
C ASN A 7 47.79 -32.41 -21.12
N ARG A 8 47.24 -31.20 -20.96
CA ARG A 8 45.79 -31.00 -20.77
C ARG A 8 45.23 -30.30 -22.00
N LYS A 9 44.31 -31.01 -22.67
CA LYS A 9 43.47 -30.56 -23.80
C LYS A 9 42.88 -29.16 -23.54
N PRO A 10 42.78 -28.27 -24.55
CA PRO A 10 42.00 -27.06 -24.43
C PRO A 10 40.51 -27.41 -24.37
N ALA A 11 39.80 -26.90 -23.37
CA ALA A 11 38.35 -27.00 -23.29
C ALA A 11 37.69 -26.22 -24.45
N PRO A 12 36.59 -26.72 -25.04
CA PRO A 12 35.90 -26.00 -26.11
C PRO A 12 35.24 -24.74 -25.54
N ARG A 13 35.58 -23.58 -26.10
CA ARG A 13 34.90 -22.31 -25.84
C ARG A 13 33.45 -22.44 -26.36
N ARG A 14 32.48 -22.49 -25.45
CA ARG A 14 31.06 -22.29 -25.81
C ARG A 14 30.85 -20.81 -26.14
N ASP A 15 30.86 -20.49 -27.43
CA ASP A 15 30.25 -19.28 -27.98
C ASP A 15 28.77 -19.27 -27.58
N SER A 16 28.45 -18.58 -26.47
CA SER A 16 27.08 -18.36 -26.03
C SER A 16 26.60 -17.03 -26.62
N ARG A 17 26.55 -16.94 -27.95
CA ARG A 17 25.84 -15.87 -28.66
C ARG A 17 24.37 -16.26 -28.77
N ASN A 18 23.62 -15.98 -27.70
CA ASN A 18 22.18 -15.70 -27.71
C ASN A 18 21.74 -15.55 -26.24
N ALA A 19 21.81 -14.32 -25.72
CA ALA A 19 21.11 -13.96 -24.50
C ALA A 19 19.71 -13.44 -24.89
N PRO A 20 18.64 -14.20 -24.66
CA PRO A 20 17.31 -13.64 -24.80
C PRO A 20 17.05 -12.71 -23.62
N GLN A 21 16.69 -11.48 -23.97
CA GLN A 21 15.58 -10.76 -23.37
C GLN A 21 15.76 -10.35 -21.90
N ASN A 22 16.32 -9.14 -21.74
CA ASN A 22 15.68 -8.07 -20.98
C ASN A 22 14.92 -8.52 -19.71
N PHE A 23 15.63 -9.15 -18.78
CA PHE A 23 15.25 -9.07 -17.37
C PHE A 23 15.63 -7.67 -16.88
N ALA A 24 14.92 -6.66 -17.38
CA ALA A 24 14.71 -5.45 -16.62
C ALA A 24 14.12 -5.91 -15.30
N ARG A 25 14.99 -6.09 -14.29
CA ARG A 25 14.57 -6.13 -12.90
C ARG A 25 13.78 -4.84 -12.75
N LYS A 26 12.44 -4.94 -12.71
CA LYS A 26 11.59 -3.81 -12.37
C LYS A 26 12.21 -3.25 -11.09
N PRO A 27 12.70 -2.00 -11.08
CA PRO A 27 13.21 -1.43 -9.86
C PRO A 27 12.09 -1.57 -8.84
N ALA A 28 12.41 -2.13 -7.66
CA ALA A 28 11.45 -2.20 -6.57
C ALA A 28 10.79 -0.82 -6.47
N PRO A 29 9.44 -0.74 -6.48
CA PRO A 29 8.75 0.53 -6.55
C PRO A 29 9.31 1.41 -5.43
N LYS A 30 9.83 2.58 -5.82
CA LYS A 30 10.39 3.58 -4.91
C LYS A 30 9.42 3.69 -3.73
N LYS A 31 9.91 3.49 -2.51
CA LYS A 31 9.10 3.37 -1.27
C LYS A 31 8.03 4.47 -1.12
N GLU A 32 8.27 5.64 -1.72
CA GLU A 32 7.34 6.79 -1.80
C GLU A 32 6.01 6.50 -2.52
N ASN A 33 6.01 5.63 -3.54
CA ASN A 33 4.79 5.28 -4.29
C ASN A 33 3.91 4.29 -3.53
N ILE A 34 4.51 3.45 -2.68
CA ILE A 34 3.79 2.45 -1.89
C ILE A 34 2.91 3.14 -0.84
N GLU A 35 3.44 4.17 -0.18
CA GLU A 35 2.69 4.95 0.83
C GLU A 35 1.49 5.69 0.18
N THR A 36 1.71 6.25 -1.02
CA THR A 36 0.65 6.90 -1.82
C THR A 36 -0.41 5.91 -2.30
N THR A 37 0.00 4.70 -2.66
CA THR A 37 -0.93 3.64 -3.08
C THR A 37 -1.77 3.17 -1.89
N GLN A 38 -1.12 2.89 -0.75
CA GLN A 38 -1.78 2.45 0.48
C GLN A 38 -2.78 3.48 1.01
N LYS A 39 -2.42 4.78 1.05
CA LYS A 39 -3.37 5.81 1.48
C LYS A 39 -4.60 5.88 0.58
N ASN A 40 -4.43 5.74 -0.74
CA ASN A 40 -5.55 5.78 -1.68
C ASN A 40 -6.46 4.55 -1.52
N GLU A 41 -5.87 3.38 -1.30
CA GLU A 41 -6.61 2.15 -0.96
C GLU A 41 -7.39 2.33 0.34
N ILE A 42 -6.77 2.87 1.40
CA ILE A 42 -7.44 3.13 2.67
C ILE A 42 -8.61 4.10 2.50
N LYS A 43 -8.44 5.18 1.73
CA LYS A 43 -9.54 6.10 1.40
C LYS A 43 -10.69 5.41 0.67
N ALA A 44 -10.38 4.57 -0.32
CA ALA A 44 -11.40 3.81 -1.04
C ALA A 44 -12.13 2.82 -0.12
N MET A 45 -11.41 2.16 0.79
CA MET A 45 -12.02 1.29 1.79
C MET A 45 -12.90 2.05 2.77
N PHE A 46 -12.52 3.27 3.17
CA PHE A 46 -13.36 4.17 3.98
C PHE A 46 -14.69 4.44 3.29
N LEU A 47 -14.67 4.91 2.04
CA LEU A 47 -15.87 5.19 1.25
C LEU A 47 -16.75 3.93 1.09
N ASN A 48 -16.14 2.79 0.78
CA ASN A 48 -16.86 1.53 0.64
C ASN A 48 -17.47 1.06 1.97
N TRP A 49 -16.76 1.28 3.09
CA TRP A 49 -17.29 0.98 4.42
C TRP A 49 -18.47 1.88 4.78
N PHE A 50 -18.42 3.18 4.50
CA PHE A 50 -19.56 4.08 4.71
C PHE A 50 -20.80 3.62 3.94
N LYS A 51 -20.60 3.20 2.68
CA LYS A 51 -21.65 2.62 1.84
C LYS A 51 -22.20 1.32 2.43
N SER A 52 -21.33 0.42 2.87
CA SER A 52 -21.73 -0.86 3.48
C SER A 52 -22.41 -0.68 4.85
N SER A 53 -22.03 0.35 5.60
CA SER A 53 -22.61 0.69 6.90
C SER A 53 -23.91 1.48 6.76
N GLN A 54 -24.35 1.79 5.53
CA GLN A 54 -25.45 2.70 5.23
C GLN A 54 -25.36 4.01 6.02
N ALA A 55 -24.12 4.49 6.22
CA ALA A 55 -23.88 5.72 6.95
C ALA A 55 -24.58 6.88 6.22
N GLN A 56 -25.07 7.84 6.98
CA GLN A 56 -25.67 9.06 6.47
C GLN A 56 -24.87 10.27 6.95
N ALA A 57 -25.10 11.43 6.35
CA ALA A 57 -24.57 12.68 6.86
C ALA A 57 -24.92 12.85 8.35
N GLY A 58 -23.90 13.14 9.18
CA GLY A 58 -24.04 13.23 10.64
C GLY A 58 -23.90 11.90 11.39
N HIS A 59 -23.67 10.78 10.69
CA HIS A 59 -23.47 9.49 11.35
C HIS A 59 -22.19 9.49 12.18
N ILE A 60 -22.32 9.14 13.46
CA ILE A 60 -21.23 9.12 14.44
C ILE A 60 -20.68 7.70 14.54
N MET A 61 -19.37 7.56 14.50
CA MET A 61 -18.67 6.26 14.53
C MET A 61 -17.34 6.41 15.25
N ARG A 62 -16.78 5.30 15.75
CA ARG A 62 -15.47 5.34 16.39
C ARG A 62 -14.38 5.02 15.36
N LYS A 63 -13.25 5.71 15.50
CA LYS A 63 -12.00 5.44 14.78
C LYS A 63 -11.62 3.96 14.88
N GLN A 64 -11.79 3.36 16.06
CA GLN A 64 -11.50 1.93 16.28
C GLN A 64 -12.41 1.00 15.47
N ASP A 65 -13.68 1.33 15.29
CA ASP A 65 -14.61 0.50 14.51
C ASP A 65 -14.24 0.57 13.02
N VAL A 66 -13.89 1.77 12.56
CA VAL A 66 -13.48 1.98 11.18
C VAL A 66 -12.12 1.34 10.90
N ILE A 67 -11.14 1.48 11.81
CA ILE A 67 -9.89 0.73 11.81
C ILE A 67 -10.20 -0.77 11.75
N SER A 68 -11.03 -1.28 12.64
CA SER A 68 -11.34 -2.71 12.73
C SER A 68 -12.11 -3.22 11.52
N ALA A 69 -12.80 -2.37 10.76
CA ALA A 69 -13.52 -2.76 9.57
C ALA A 69 -12.64 -2.69 8.31
N ILE A 70 -11.78 -1.68 8.21
CA ILE A 70 -10.91 -1.43 7.05
C ILE A 70 -9.59 -2.20 7.16
N LEU A 71 -9.01 -2.23 8.35
CA LEU A 71 -7.69 -2.82 8.66
C LEU A 71 -7.77 -4.28 9.11
N LYS A 72 -8.90 -5.01 8.90
CA LYS A 72 -9.04 -6.45 9.25
C LYS A 72 -7.90 -7.35 8.73
N LYS A 73 -7.13 -6.91 7.73
CA LYS A 73 -6.07 -7.69 7.07
C LYS A 73 -4.67 -7.07 7.13
N LEU A 74 -4.43 -6.01 7.92
CA LEU A 74 -3.20 -5.22 7.76
C LEU A 74 -2.18 -5.38 8.89
N ASP A 75 -0.98 -5.78 8.47
CA ASP A 75 0.30 -5.73 9.18
C ASP A 75 0.48 -4.35 9.83
N SER A 76 0.94 -4.30 11.08
CA SER A 76 1.12 -3.13 11.97
C SER A 76 1.83 -1.91 11.36
N LYS A 77 2.38 -2.05 10.15
CA LYS A 77 3.09 -1.03 9.37
C LYS A 77 2.17 0.01 8.71
N GLN A 78 0.86 -0.20 8.70
CA GLN A 78 -0.08 0.66 7.96
C GLN A 78 -0.80 1.71 8.81
N ASP A 79 -0.45 1.83 10.09
CA ASP A 79 -0.98 2.87 10.98
C ASP A 79 -0.68 4.28 10.46
N ARG A 80 0.55 4.50 9.96
CA ARG A 80 0.97 5.81 9.43
C ARG A 80 0.20 6.22 8.16
N PRO A 81 0.14 5.41 7.09
CA PRO A 81 -0.71 5.68 5.93
C PRO A 81 -2.17 5.89 6.29
N PHE A 82 -2.68 5.15 7.29
CA PHE A 82 -4.05 5.30 7.76
C PHE A 82 -4.31 6.66 8.41
N GLN A 83 -3.41 7.11 9.29
CA GLN A 83 -3.51 8.42 9.91
C GLN A 83 -3.47 9.54 8.85
N ILE A 84 -2.59 9.43 7.85
CA ILE A 84 -2.50 10.40 6.75
C ILE A 84 -3.80 10.41 5.94
N ALA A 85 -4.35 9.24 5.61
CA ALA A 85 -5.62 9.15 4.88
C ALA A 85 -6.77 9.80 5.68
N MET A 86 -6.84 9.56 6.99
CA MET A 86 -7.83 10.19 7.86
C MET A 86 -7.69 11.71 7.94
N ASP A 87 -6.45 12.21 8.07
CA ASP A 87 -6.19 13.64 8.11
C ASP A 87 -6.57 14.31 6.78
N GLU A 88 -6.25 13.68 5.64
CA GLU A 88 -6.68 14.15 4.32
C GLU A 88 -8.23 14.12 4.18
N LEU A 89 -8.91 13.08 4.66
CA LEU A 89 -10.38 13.03 4.65
C LEU A 89 -11.01 14.14 5.52
N LYS A 90 -10.39 14.43 6.67
CA LYS A 90 -10.80 15.53 7.56
C LYS A 90 -10.56 16.88 6.89
N HIS A 91 -9.38 17.08 6.30
CA HIS A 91 -8.98 18.29 5.60
C HIS A 91 -9.90 18.57 4.39
N ASP A 92 -10.25 17.54 3.63
CA ASP A 92 -11.21 17.62 2.53
C ASP A 92 -12.65 17.93 3.01
N GLY A 93 -12.90 17.85 4.31
CA GLY A 93 -14.21 18.04 4.93
C GLY A 93 -15.18 16.89 4.65
N LEU A 94 -14.66 15.68 4.38
CA LEU A 94 -15.47 14.47 4.15
C LEU A 94 -15.86 13.79 5.47
N ILE A 95 -15.00 13.95 6.49
CA ILE A 95 -15.24 13.50 7.85
C ILE A 95 -14.90 14.63 8.83
N ASP A 96 -15.54 14.62 9.98
CA ASP A 96 -15.19 15.47 11.11
C ASP A 96 -14.67 14.58 12.24
N ILE A 97 -13.57 14.99 12.88
CA ILE A 97 -12.99 14.29 14.02
C ILE A 97 -13.23 15.16 15.24
N LYS A 98 -14.01 14.65 16.19
CA LYS A 98 -14.30 15.36 17.45
C LYS A 98 -13.04 15.51 18.30
N GLU A 99 -13.08 16.43 19.27
CA GLU A 99 -11.94 16.77 20.14
C GLU A 99 -11.39 15.57 20.94
N ASP A 100 -12.22 14.55 21.17
CA ASP A 100 -11.78 13.28 21.78
C ASP A 100 -10.84 12.45 20.89
N GLY A 101 -10.69 12.79 19.60
CA GLY A 101 -9.76 12.16 18.67
C GLY A 101 -10.10 10.72 18.28
N VAL A 102 -11.15 10.15 18.85
CA VAL A 102 -11.61 8.78 18.61
C VAL A 102 -12.98 8.73 17.96
N THR A 103 -13.73 9.82 17.98
CA THR A 103 -15.06 9.94 17.38
C THR A 103 -14.95 10.62 16.03
N LEU A 104 -15.50 9.93 15.05
CA LEU A 104 -15.59 10.35 13.66
C LEU A 104 -17.04 10.62 13.33
N VAL A 105 -17.28 11.67 12.57
CA VAL A 105 -18.61 12.00 12.05
C VAL A 105 -18.50 12.11 10.54
N LEU A 106 -19.33 11.36 9.82
CA LEU A 106 -19.41 11.52 8.37
C LEU A 106 -20.09 12.84 8.05
N THR A 107 -19.46 13.70 7.25
CA THR A 107 -20.07 14.97 6.85
C THR A 107 -21.02 14.76 5.68
N GLN A 108 -21.88 15.75 5.42
CA GLN A 108 -22.75 15.74 4.25
C GLN A 108 -21.96 15.63 2.94
N LYS A 109 -20.83 16.33 2.84
CA LYS A 109 -19.92 16.26 1.69
C LYS A 109 -19.29 14.88 1.52
N GLY A 110 -18.96 14.19 2.62
CA GLY A 110 -18.51 12.80 2.59
C GLY A 110 -19.59 11.87 2.07
N CYS A 111 -20.82 12.05 2.54
CA CYS A 111 -22.00 11.29 2.14
C CYS A 111 -22.35 11.44 0.65
N GLU A 112 -22.17 12.63 0.09
CA GLU A 112 -22.45 12.90 -1.33
C GLU A 112 -21.40 12.32 -2.29
N ARG A 113 -20.24 11.88 -1.78
CA ARG A 113 -19.10 11.48 -2.61
C ARG A 113 -18.95 9.96 -2.80
N TYR A 114 -19.82 9.12 -2.22
CA TYR A 114 -19.81 7.65 -2.38
C TYR A 114 -21.14 7.08 -2.86
#